data_AF-Q6N170-F1
#
_entry.id   AF-Q6N170-F1
#
_cell.length_a   1.000
_cell.length_b   1.000
_cell.length_c   1.000
_cell.angle_alpha   90.00
_cell.angle_beta   90.00
_cell.angle_gamma   90.00
#
_symmetry.space_group_name_H-M   'P 1'
#
loop_
_entity.id
_entity.type
_entity.pdbx_description
1 polymer ?
#
loop_
_entity_poly.entity_id
_entity_poly.type
_entity_poly.pdbx_seq_one_letter_code
_entity_poly.pdbx_strand_id
1 'polypeptide(L)'
;MPDVRSQEPPVEDAAQLAARQNAAAADAMAAAAAGAFTAALDPDGMIDGVLQGVATMLNLVEHPGMGGVSESTGARLRSAIIALSPVFAERFTGKLRGDLRVTGLAGALGLAMVLGKTSEQVTSSEPLDRLVDYLDHVALLKVEIEALCLWDRVEKRGAPLRAMLAAISASQNQPQGVTVH
;
A
#
# COMPACT_ATOMS: atom_id res chain seq x y z
N MET A 1 -7.73 62.95 -20.83
CA MET A 1 -7.26 61.55 -20.91
C MET A 1 -5.97 61.46 -20.13
N PRO A 2 -5.90 60.57 -19.12
CA PRO A 2 -4.83 59.55 -19.20
C PRO A 2 -5.25 58.15 -18.71
N ASP A 3 -4.55 57.19 -19.33
CA ASP A 3 -4.18 55.83 -18.93
C ASP A 3 -5.21 54.89 -18.29
N VAL A 4 -5.80 54.07 -19.15
CA VAL A 4 -6.24 52.72 -18.84
C VAL A 4 -5.00 51.87 -18.58
N ARG A 5 -4.57 51.79 -17.31
CA ARG A 5 -3.64 50.74 -16.88
C ARG A 5 -4.37 49.40 -16.98
N SER A 6 -3.97 48.59 -17.95
CA SER A 6 -4.27 47.17 -18.01
C SER A 6 -3.87 46.52 -16.68
N GLN A 7 -4.85 46.21 -15.82
CA GLN A 7 -4.66 45.29 -14.72
C GLN A 7 -4.58 43.89 -15.31
N GLU A 8 -3.37 43.34 -15.40
CA GLU A 8 -3.21 41.89 -15.48
C GLU A 8 -3.85 41.27 -14.22
N PRO A 9 -4.68 40.22 -14.36
CA PRO A 9 -5.24 39.54 -13.19
C PRO A 9 -4.12 38.89 -12.35
N PRO A 10 -4.30 38.76 -11.02
CA PRO A 10 -3.22 38.37 -10.12
C PRO A 10 -2.90 36.88 -10.28
N VAL A 11 -1.74 36.58 -10.85
CA VAL A 11 -1.20 35.22 -10.96
C VAL A 11 -0.92 34.60 -9.58
N GLU A 12 -0.73 35.43 -8.54
CA GLU A 12 -0.51 34.99 -7.15
C GLU A 12 -1.73 34.33 -6.49
N ASP A 13 -2.97 34.76 -6.79
CA ASP A 13 -4.18 34.18 -6.19
C ASP A 13 -4.46 32.77 -6.73
N ALA A 14 -4.19 32.54 -8.02
CA ALA A 14 -4.38 31.23 -8.64
C ALA A 14 -3.35 30.21 -8.16
N ALA A 15 -2.09 30.61 -8.01
CA ALA A 15 -1.01 29.74 -7.52
C ALA A 15 -1.20 29.34 -6.05
N GLN A 16 -1.62 30.27 -5.19
CA GLN A 16 -1.94 29.96 -3.79
C GLN A 16 -3.17 29.06 -3.66
N LEU A 17 -4.19 29.28 -4.49
CA LEU A 17 -5.38 28.42 -4.52
C LEU A 17 -5.01 26.99 -4.94
N ALA A 18 -4.20 26.83 -5.98
CA ALA A 18 -3.70 25.53 -6.44
C ALA A 18 -2.87 24.83 -5.35
N ALA A 19 -1.99 25.56 -4.65
CA ALA A 19 -1.20 25.00 -3.55
C ALA A 19 -2.09 24.50 -2.39
N ARG A 20 -3.14 25.25 -2.04
CA ARG A 20 -4.10 24.83 -0.99
C ARG A 20 -4.92 23.62 -1.41
N GLN A 21 -5.34 23.54 -2.68
CA GLN A 21 -6.05 22.38 -3.22
C GLN A 21 -5.17 21.13 -3.22
N ASN A 22 -3.90 21.26 -3.61
CA ASN A 22 -2.95 20.15 -3.57
C ASN A 22 -2.69 19.67 -2.14
N ALA A 23 -2.55 20.59 -1.18
CA ALA A 23 -2.40 20.23 0.24
C ALA A 23 -3.63 19.49 0.79
N ALA A 24 -4.84 19.97 0.49
CA ALA A 24 -6.07 19.31 0.90
C ALA A 24 -6.23 17.91 0.27
N ALA A 25 -5.84 17.74 -0.99
CA ALA A 25 -5.83 16.45 -1.66
C ALA A 25 -4.81 15.49 -1.03
N ALA A 26 -3.59 15.95 -0.74
CA ALA A 26 -2.56 15.18 -0.07
C ALA A 26 -3.03 14.71 1.33
N ASP A 27 -3.68 15.60 2.09
CA ASP A 27 -4.28 15.25 3.39
C ASP A 27 -5.38 14.21 3.28
N ALA A 28 -6.28 14.35 2.29
CA ALA A 28 -7.33 13.37 2.06
C ALA A 28 -6.75 11.98 1.73
N MET A 29 -5.70 11.92 0.90
CA MET A 29 -5.02 10.66 0.57
C MET A 29 -4.31 10.05 1.78
N ALA A 30 -3.59 10.86 2.57
CA ALA A 30 -2.92 10.39 3.79
C ALA A 30 -3.93 9.88 4.83
N ALA A 31 -5.07 10.57 4.98
CA ALA A 31 -6.16 10.13 5.85
C ALA A 31 -6.81 8.84 5.34
N ALA A 32 -7.00 8.69 4.03
CA ALA A 32 -7.52 7.46 3.42
C ALA A 32 -6.57 6.28 3.63
N ALA A 33 -5.27 6.46 3.44
CA ALA A 33 -4.26 5.44 3.74
C ALA A 33 -4.31 5.03 5.22
N ALA A 34 -4.39 6.00 6.14
CA ALA A 34 -4.52 5.72 7.57
C ALA A 34 -5.79 4.93 7.90
N GLY A 35 -6.91 5.28 7.25
CA GLY A 35 -8.17 4.56 7.35
C GLY A 35 -8.05 3.11 6.88
N ALA A 36 -7.38 2.88 5.74
CA ALA A 36 -7.15 1.54 5.22
C ALA A 36 -6.28 0.67 6.14
N PHE A 37 -5.19 1.23 6.68
CA PHE A 37 -4.36 0.51 7.67
C PHE A 37 -5.11 0.24 8.97
N THR A 38 -5.98 1.15 9.40
CA THR A 38 -6.83 0.93 10.58
C THR A 38 -7.85 -0.19 10.32
N ALA A 39 -8.50 -0.20 9.15
CA ALA A 39 -9.39 -1.28 8.75
C ALA A 39 -8.67 -2.62 8.65
N ALA A 40 -7.38 -2.61 8.29
CA ALA A 40 -6.56 -3.81 8.22
C ALA A 40 -6.27 -4.49 9.58
N LEU A 41 -6.66 -3.86 10.69
CA LEU A 41 -6.63 -4.50 12.01
C LEU A 41 -7.67 -5.62 12.14
N ASP A 42 -8.74 -5.58 11.34
CA ASP A 42 -9.69 -6.68 11.21
C ASP A 42 -9.03 -7.84 10.44
N PRO A 43 -8.93 -9.05 11.03
CA PRO A 43 -8.32 -10.21 10.36
C PRO A 43 -8.93 -10.55 9.00
N ASP A 44 -10.23 -10.33 8.83
CA ASP A 44 -10.96 -10.64 7.59
C ASP A 44 -10.66 -9.61 6.48
N GLY A 45 -10.43 -8.35 6.87
CA GLY A 45 -10.11 -7.24 5.96
C GLY A 45 -8.61 -6.92 5.83
N MET A 46 -7.74 -7.63 6.55
CA MET A 46 -6.32 -7.26 6.69
C MET A 46 -5.61 -7.10 5.35
N ILE A 47 -5.70 -8.10 4.47
CA ILE A 47 -5.00 -8.10 3.18
C ILE A 47 -5.42 -6.89 2.34
N ASP A 48 -6.72 -6.69 2.19
CA ASP A 48 -7.26 -5.62 1.35
C ASP A 48 -6.94 -4.25 1.95
N GLY A 49 -7.05 -4.11 3.27
CA GLY A 49 -6.70 -2.87 3.97
C GLY A 49 -5.22 -2.52 3.86
N VAL A 50 -4.30 -3.49 4.01
CA VAL A 50 -2.86 -3.26 3.82
C VAL A 50 -2.57 -2.90 2.37
N LEU A 51 -3.12 -3.65 1.41
CA LEU A 51 -2.88 -3.42 -0.01
C LEU A 51 -3.37 -2.02 -0.42
N GLN A 52 -4.57 -1.64 0.02
CA GLN A 52 -5.14 -0.32 -0.23
C GLN A 52 -4.33 0.79 0.45
N GLY A 53 -3.91 0.60 1.70
CA GLY A 53 -3.11 1.57 2.44
C GLY A 53 -1.78 1.83 1.77
N VAL A 54 -1.05 0.76 1.41
CA VAL A 54 0.23 0.82 0.71
C VAL A 54 0.08 1.47 -0.67
N ALA A 55 -0.92 1.06 -1.47
CA ALA A 55 -1.16 1.66 -2.79
C ALA A 55 -1.48 3.16 -2.68
N THR A 56 -2.30 3.55 -1.71
CA THR A 56 -2.65 4.96 -1.47
C THR A 56 -1.42 5.78 -1.05
N MET A 57 -0.51 5.20 -0.24
CA MET A 57 0.74 5.86 0.13
C MET A 57 1.68 6.05 -1.05
N LEU A 58 1.85 5.04 -1.91
CA LEU A 58 2.67 5.17 -3.12
C LEU A 58 2.11 6.26 -4.03
N ASN A 59 0.80 6.26 -4.25
CA ASN A 59 0.14 7.32 -5.01
C ASN A 59 0.38 8.70 -4.37
N LEU A 60 0.28 8.83 -3.05
CA LEU A 60 0.53 10.10 -2.35
C LEU A 60 1.96 10.61 -2.61
N VAL A 61 2.95 9.71 -2.64
CA VAL A 61 4.34 10.08 -2.89
C VAL A 61 4.56 10.55 -4.33
N GLU A 62 3.87 9.92 -5.29
CA GLU A 62 3.94 10.29 -6.71
C GLU A 62 3.23 11.62 -7.03
N HIS A 63 2.32 12.09 -6.16
CA HIS A 63 1.61 13.35 -6.37
C HIS A 63 2.44 14.57 -5.95
N PRO A 64 2.45 15.65 -6.75
CA PRO A 64 3.08 16.90 -6.36
C PRO A 64 2.33 17.50 -5.16
N GLY A 65 3.04 17.72 -4.05
CA GLY A 65 2.44 18.31 -2.83
C GLY A 65 2.54 17.46 -1.58
N MET A 66 3.43 16.47 -1.51
CA MET A 66 3.68 15.66 -0.29
C MET A 66 3.93 16.49 0.98
N GLY A 67 4.52 17.70 0.84
CA GLY A 67 4.70 18.65 1.94
C GLY A 67 3.42 19.34 2.42
N GLY A 68 2.30 19.16 1.72
CA GLY A 68 0.98 19.69 2.07
C GLY A 68 0.20 18.84 3.08
N VAL A 69 0.73 17.66 3.45
CA VAL A 69 0.13 16.82 4.50
C VAL A 69 0.28 17.52 5.85
N SER A 70 -0.82 17.72 6.57
CA SER A 70 -0.81 18.26 7.92
C SER A 70 -0.15 17.32 8.91
N GLU A 71 0.52 17.88 9.92
CA GLU A 71 1.22 17.11 10.94
C GLU A 71 0.29 16.12 11.66
N SER A 72 -0.96 16.53 11.93
CA SER A 72 -1.97 15.69 12.58
C SER A 72 -2.36 14.48 11.72
N THR A 73 -2.52 14.68 10.41
CA THR A 73 -2.84 13.60 9.46
C THR A 73 -1.65 12.66 9.30
N GLY A 74 -0.43 13.20 9.16
CA GLY A 74 0.80 12.41 9.16
C GLY A 74 0.97 11.59 10.44
N ALA A 75 0.71 12.17 11.61
CA ALA A 75 0.76 11.47 12.89
C ALA A 75 -0.26 10.34 12.98
N ARG A 76 -1.49 10.57 12.49
CA ARG A 76 -2.52 9.53 12.43
C ARG A 76 -2.10 8.37 11.53
N LEU A 77 -1.54 8.65 10.35
CA LEU A 77 -1.03 7.62 9.45
C LEU A 77 0.06 6.78 10.11
N ARG A 78 1.05 7.43 10.75
CA ARG A 78 2.12 6.73 11.48
C ARG A 78 1.57 5.80 12.56
N SER A 79 0.63 6.30 13.37
CA SER A 79 0.00 5.52 14.44
C SER A 79 -0.75 4.30 13.89
N ALA A 80 -1.44 4.43 12.77
CA ALA A 80 -2.14 3.31 12.13
C ALA A 80 -1.16 2.21 11.68
N ILE A 81 -0.04 2.59 11.05
CA ILE A 81 0.99 1.64 10.61
C ILE A 81 1.65 0.94 11.82
N ILE A 82 1.96 1.70 12.88
CA ILE A 82 2.54 1.15 14.12
C ILE A 82 1.59 0.14 14.76
N ALA A 83 0.30 0.48 14.88
CA ALA A 83 -0.69 -0.41 15.47
C ALA A 83 -0.85 -1.73 14.69
N LEU A 84 -0.78 -1.66 13.36
CA LEU A 84 -0.89 -2.81 12.47
C LEU A 84 0.36 -3.71 12.47
N SER A 85 1.54 -3.13 12.63
CA SER A 85 2.84 -3.80 12.45
C SER A 85 2.99 -5.16 13.13
N PRO A 86 2.69 -5.35 14.43
CA PRO A 86 2.88 -6.65 15.08
C PRO A 86 1.94 -7.73 14.50
N VAL A 87 0.67 -7.39 14.28
CA VAL A 87 -0.34 -8.34 13.78
C VAL A 87 -0.04 -8.73 12.33
N PHE A 88 0.44 -7.77 11.53
CA PHE A 88 0.89 -8.03 10.17
C PHE A 88 2.08 -8.99 10.13
N ALA A 89 3.12 -8.72 10.93
CA ALA A 89 4.30 -9.56 10.99
C ALA A 89 3.94 -11.01 11.38
N GLU A 90 3.06 -11.19 12.37
CA GLU A 90 2.56 -12.49 12.78
C GLU A 90 1.78 -13.19 11.65
N ARG A 91 0.80 -12.49 11.06
CA ARG A 91 -0.09 -13.06 10.03
C ARG A 91 0.64 -13.57 8.79
N PHE A 92 1.71 -12.86 8.39
CA PHE A 92 2.47 -13.14 7.17
C PHE A 92 3.81 -13.83 7.42
N THR A 93 4.08 -14.28 8.65
CA THR A 93 5.24 -15.12 8.94
C THR A 93 5.24 -16.37 8.07
N GLY A 94 6.34 -16.60 7.37
CA GLY A 94 6.52 -17.72 6.44
C GLY A 94 5.69 -17.65 5.15
N LYS A 95 4.94 -16.57 4.92
CA LYS A 95 4.12 -16.38 3.70
C LYS A 95 4.79 -15.45 2.70
N LEU A 96 5.30 -14.32 3.17
CA LEU A 96 6.02 -13.36 2.32
C LEU A 96 7.47 -13.83 2.11
N ARG A 97 8.03 -13.58 0.93
CA ARG A 97 9.46 -13.83 0.66
C ARG A 97 10.36 -12.95 1.52
N GLY A 98 11.39 -13.57 2.10
CA GLY A 98 12.39 -12.88 2.93
C GLY A 98 11.77 -12.17 4.13
N ASP A 99 12.35 -11.03 4.50
CA ASP A 99 11.91 -10.21 5.63
C ASP A 99 10.95 -9.07 5.24
N LEU A 100 10.31 -9.16 4.06
CA LEU A 100 9.36 -8.15 3.57
C LEU A 100 8.19 -7.88 4.53
N ARG A 101 7.82 -8.87 5.34
CA ARG A 101 6.81 -8.71 6.40
C ARG A 101 7.19 -7.63 7.43
N VAL A 102 8.49 -7.39 7.64
CA VAL A 102 9.03 -6.39 8.56
C VAL A 102 9.48 -5.16 7.79
N THR A 103 10.28 -5.34 6.74
CA THR A 103 10.90 -4.20 6.01
C THR A 103 9.88 -3.40 5.20
N GLY A 104 8.82 -4.03 4.70
CA GLY A 104 7.77 -3.35 3.92
C GLY A 104 6.99 -2.33 4.75
N LEU A 105 6.44 -2.74 5.92
CA LEU A 105 5.75 -1.81 6.82
C LEU A 105 6.72 -0.82 7.48
N ALA A 106 7.97 -1.20 7.72
CA ALA A 106 8.99 -0.27 8.18
C ALA A 106 9.28 0.82 7.13
N GLY A 107 9.33 0.46 5.84
CA GLY A 107 9.41 1.43 4.74
C GLY A 107 8.20 2.35 4.70
N ALA A 108 6.98 1.80 4.86
CA ALA A 108 5.75 2.60 4.91
C ALA A 108 5.79 3.59 6.08
N LEU A 109 6.24 3.14 7.26
CA LEU A 109 6.43 4.01 8.41
C LEU A 109 7.49 5.09 8.13
N GLY A 110 8.61 4.73 7.49
CA GLY A 110 9.65 5.65 7.03
C GLY A 110 9.11 6.79 6.18
N LEU A 111 8.30 6.46 5.18
CA LEU A 111 7.61 7.46 4.34
C LEU A 111 6.64 8.32 5.16
N ALA A 112 5.84 7.70 6.04
CA ALA A 112 4.90 8.44 6.89
C ALA A 112 5.58 9.38 7.91
N MET A 113 6.86 9.15 8.24
CA MET A 113 7.67 10.04 9.07
C MET A 113 8.17 11.29 8.35
N VAL A 114 8.19 11.30 7.02
CA VAL A 114 8.59 12.48 6.25
C VAL A 114 7.42 13.30 5.70
N LEU A 115 6.21 12.75 5.72
CA LEU A 115 5.00 13.49 5.37
C LEU A 115 4.81 14.72 6.28
N GLY A 116 4.49 15.85 5.67
CA GLY A 116 4.31 17.13 6.36
C GLY A 116 5.59 17.84 6.77
N LYS A 117 6.77 17.28 6.43
CA LYS A 117 8.05 18.00 6.57
C LYS A 117 8.33 18.83 5.32
N THR A 118 9.04 19.95 5.51
CA THR A 118 9.60 20.73 4.40
C THR A 118 10.77 19.98 3.76
N SER A 119 11.13 20.32 2.52
CA SER A 119 12.29 19.73 1.85
C SER A 119 13.58 19.87 2.66
N GLU A 120 13.80 21.02 3.30
CA GLU A 120 14.95 21.24 4.19
C GLU A 120 14.93 20.29 5.39
N GLN A 121 13.78 20.16 6.07
CA GLN A 121 13.62 19.25 7.19
C GLN A 121 13.87 17.79 6.80
N VAL A 122 13.39 17.37 5.62
CA VAL A 122 13.65 16.02 5.09
C VAL A 122 15.14 15.82 4.85
N THR A 123 15.80 16.71 4.10
CA THR A 123 17.24 16.59 3.81
C THR A 123 18.13 16.64 5.06
N SER A 124 17.67 17.30 6.12
CA SER A 124 18.39 17.36 7.41
C SER A 124 18.22 16.11 8.27
N SER A 125 17.16 15.33 8.06
CA SER A 125 16.81 14.18 8.91
C SER A 125 16.93 12.83 8.23
N GLU A 126 16.85 12.77 6.91
CA GLU A 126 16.89 11.52 6.14
C GLU A 126 17.74 11.70 4.86
N PRO A 127 18.75 10.85 4.62
CA PRO A 127 19.49 10.86 3.37
C PRO A 127 18.62 10.35 2.22
N LEU A 128 18.84 10.85 1.01
CA LEU A 128 18.01 10.54 -0.16
C LEU A 128 17.95 9.03 -0.44
N ASP A 129 19.08 8.33 -0.35
CA ASP A 129 19.17 6.88 -0.59
C ASP A 129 18.21 6.10 0.33
N ARG A 130 18.04 6.55 1.57
CA ARG A 130 17.16 5.89 2.54
C ARG A 130 15.68 6.11 2.21
N LEU A 131 15.32 7.24 1.61
CA LEU A 131 13.95 7.48 1.13
C LEU A 131 13.63 6.59 -0.06
N VAL A 132 14.62 6.38 -0.95
CA VAL A 132 14.51 5.43 -2.06
C VAL A 132 14.33 4.00 -1.53
N ASP A 133 15.13 3.59 -0.55
CA ASP A 133 14.98 2.28 0.11
C ASP A 133 13.59 2.09 0.73
N TYR A 134 13.03 3.13 1.35
CA TYR A 134 11.66 3.06 1.88
C TYR A 134 10.63 2.85 0.78
N LEU A 135 10.74 3.58 -0.34
CA LEU A 135 9.85 3.41 -1.49
C LEU A 135 9.94 2.00 -2.08
N ASP A 136 11.15 1.50 -2.27
CA ASP A 136 11.39 0.17 -2.82
C ASP A 136 10.81 -0.92 -1.93
N HIS A 137 11.02 -0.84 -0.61
CA HIS A 137 10.43 -1.80 0.33
C HIS A 137 8.90 -1.79 0.30
N VAL A 138 8.28 -0.61 0.19
CA VAL A 138 6.82 -0.46 0.12
C VAL A 138 6.28 -1.02 -1.20
N ALA A 139 6.95 -0.72 -2.31
CA ALA A 139 6.58 -1.25 -3.63
C ALA A 139 6.72 -2.79 -3.69
N LEU A 140 7.82 -3.34 -3.16
CA LEU A 140 8.02 -4.79 -3.08
C LEU A 140 6.97 -5.46 -2.20
N LEU A 141 6.62 -4.86 -1.06
CA LEU A 141 5.56 -5.36 -0.19
C LEU A 141 4.23 -5.47 -0.94
N LYS A 142 3.85 -4.40 -1.67
CA LYS A 142 2.61 -4.38 -2.46
C LYS A 142 2.57 -5.55 -3.45
N VAL A 143 3.63 -5.70 -4.24
CA VAL A 143 3.73 -6.74 -5.28
C VAL A 143 3.64 -8.13 -4.68
N GLU A 144 4.30 -8.37 -3.54
CA GLU A 144 4.32 -9.68 -2.91
C GLU A 144 2.95 -10.05 -2.30
N ILE A 145 2.23 -9.09 -1.70
CA ILE A 145 0.85 -9.30 -1.23
C ILE A 145 -0.08 -9.61 -2.42
N GLU A 146 0.04 -8.89 -3.53
CA GLU A 146 -0.75 -9.17 -4.74
C GLU A 146 -0.47 -10.57 -5.30
N ALA A 147 0.81 -10.97 -5.32
CA ALA A 147 1.24 -12.30 -5.74
C ALA A 147 0.66 -13.40 -4.82
N LEU A 148 0.67 -13.19 -3.50
CA LEU A 148 0.04 -14.10 -2.54
C LEU A 148 -1.46 -14.26 -2.81
N CYS A 149 -2.18 -13.16 -3.03
CA CYS A 149 -3.61 -13.19 -3.36
C CYS A 149 -3.91 -13.89 -4.68
N LEU A 150 -3.03 -13.74 -5.67
CA LEU A 150 -3.16 -14.47 -6.93
C LEU A 150 -2.93 -15.97 -6.72
N TRP A 151 -1.89 -16.33 -5.96
CA TRP A 151 -1.56 -17.73 -5.67
C TRP A 151 -2.70 -18.44 -4.93
N ASP A 152 -3.26 -17.81 -3.88
CA ASP A 152 -4.41 -18.35 -3.14
C ASP A 152 -5.64 -18.58 -4.06
N ARG A 153 -5.92 -17.63 -4.97
CA ARG A 153 -7.01 -17.79 -5.96
C ARG A 153 -6.75 -18.95 -6.91
N VAL A 154 -5.51 -19.12 -7.38
CA VAL A 154 -5.12 -20.24 -8.25
C VAL A 154 -5.27 -21.56 -7.51
N GLU A 155 -4.80 -21.65 -6.27
CA GLU A 155 -4.85 -22.87 -5.47
C GLU A 155 -6.28 -23.30 -5.17
N LYS A 156 -7.14 -22.35 -4.77
CA LYS A 156 -8.59 -22.59 -4.54
C LYS A 156 -9.31 -23.08 -5.79
N ARG A 157 -8.97 -22.54 -6.96
CA ARG A 157 -9.57 -22.97 -8.25
C ARG A 157 -8.98 -24.28 -8.77
N GLY A 158 -7.72 -24.56 -8.47
CA GLY A 158 -7.01 -25.76 -8.90
C GLY A 158 -7.33 -26.99 -8.05
N ALA A 159 -7.72 -26.82 -6.78
CA ALA A 159 -8.04 -27.93 -5.89
C ALA A 159 -9.20 -28.82 -6.40
N PRO A 160 -10.35 -28.29 -6.86
CA PRO A 160 -11.42 -29.11 -7.43
C PRO A 160 -10.98 -29.88 -8.68
N LEU A 161 -10.19 -29.26 -9.56
CA LEU A 161 -9.68 -29.90 -10.78
C LEU A 161 -8.75 -31.06 -10.44
N ARG A 162 -7.83 -30.87 -9.48
CA ARG A 162 -6.94 -31.94 -9.01
C ARG A 162 -7.72 -33.08 -8.35
N ALA A 163 -8.74 -32.77 -7.56
CA ALA A 163 -9.62 -33.79 -6.97
C ALA A 163 -10.37 -34.60 -8.04
N MET A 164 -10.90 -33.93 -9.07
CA MET A 164 -11.56 -34.59 -10.19
C MET A 164 -10.60 -35.49 -10.98
N LEU A 165 -9.40 -35.00 -11.29
CA LEU A 165 -8.38 -35.78 -11.99
C LEU A 165 -7.92 -36.99 -11.18
N ALA A 166 -7.73 -36.83 -9.87
CA ALA A 166 -7.40 -37.92 -8.97
C ALA A 166 -8.50 -39.00 -8.97
N ALA A 167 -9.78 -38.61 -8.91
CA ALA A 167 -10.92 -39.53 -8.97
C ALA A 167 -10.98 -40.30 -10.30
N ILE A 168 -10.72 -39.64 -11.44
CA ILE A 168 -10.66 -40.29 -12.76
C ILE A 168 -9.49 -41.28 -12.83
N SER A 169 -8.31 -40.93 -12.31
CA SER A 169 -7.17 -41.83 -12.30
C SER A 169 -7.40 -43.06 -11.40
N ALA A 170 -8.12 -42.90 -10.29
CA ALA A 170 -8.47 -43.99 -9.39
C ALA A 170 -9.49 -44.96 -9.99
N SER A 171 -10.45 -44.46 -10.79
CA SER A 171 -11.43 -45.32 -11.46
C SER A 171 -10.84 -46.09 -12.64
N GLN A 172 -9.83 -45.54 -13.32
CA GLN A 172 -9.11 -46.24 -14.41
C GLN A 172 -8.16 -47.34 -13.90
N ASN A 173 -7.67 -47.23 -12.66
CA ASN A 173 -6.76 -48.19 -12.04
C ASN A 173 -7.46 -49.26 -11.18
N GLN A 174 -8.80 -49.35 -11.18
CA GLN A 174 -9.47 -50.49 -10.56
C GLN A 174 -9.22 -51.76 -11.41
N PRO A 175 -8.66 -52.84 -10.84
CA PRO A 175 -8.52 -54.10 -11.56
C PRO A 175 -9.92 -54.59 -11.94
N GLN A 176 -10.20 -54.67 -13.24
CA GLN A 176 -11.40 -55.34 -13.73
C GLN A 176 -11.37 -56.75 -13.16
N GLY A 177 -12.31 -57.02 -12.26
CA GLY A 177 -12.44 -58.31 -11.60
C GLY A 177 -12.49 -59.41 -12.64
N VAL A 178 -11.47 -60.26 -12.63
CA VAL A 178 -11.50 -61.56 -13.31
C VAL A 178 -12.50 -62.42 -12.55
N THR A 179 -13.79 -62.25 -12.85
CA THR A 179 -14.80 -63.26 -12.52
C THR A 179 -14.66 -64.39 -13.54
N VAL A 180 -13.86 -65.40 -13.18
CA VAL A 180 -13.85 -66.70 -13.87
C VAL A 180 -14.95 -67.52 -13.21
N HIS A 181 -16.03 -67.74 -13.97
CA HIS A 181 -17.02 -68.77 -13.69
C HIS A 181 -16.50 -70.14 -14.13
#